data_AF-A0A9X1FCW5-F1
#
_entry.id   AF-A0A9X1FCW5-F1
#
_cell.length_a   1.000
_cell.length_b   1.000
_cell.length_c   1.000
_cell.angle_alpha   90.00
_cell.angle_beta   90.00
_cell.angle_gamma   90.00
#
_symmetry.space_group_name_H-M   'P 1'
#
loop_
_entity.id
_entity.type
_entity.pdbx_description
1 polymer ?
#
loop_
_entity_poly.entity_id
_entity_poly.type
_entity_poly.pdbx_seq_one_letter_code
_entity_poly.pdbx_strand_id
1 'polypeptide(L)'
;MDFSSIIHFLTDKTRNLSSKALFIVFGFILLIFLDNTFSFSYYYNTSQKVTQIKEINEGLKDSTFSVSEKKKLLKLRTELIEHKTLKDKVYDYLTNLNFETSDEEATETVETVELEAKRNSRIHFITSAWWLVLSFGIILIALPFVLLTERKDIFATLLGFIFLGGFAYLIALLLSKVFSFIPLIDNNPMYNYILNVILSGIILLLMLLAGKKKKTTANTV
;
A
#
# COMPACT_ATOMS: atom_id res chain seq x y z
N MET A 1 -10.93 -19.77 18.26
CA MET A 1 -9.59 -20.28 17.88
C MET A 1 -8.75 -20.23 19.13
N ASP A 2 -8.30 -21.37 19.64
CA ASP A 2 -7.61 -21.44 20.93
C ASP A 2 -6.12 -21.09 20.76
N PHE A 3 -5.54 -20.35 21.72
CA PHE A 3 -4.12 -19.92 21.67
C PHE A 3 -3.18 -21.13 21.56
N SER A 4 -3.60 -22.26 22.13
CA SER A 4 -2.95 -23.58 22.02
C SER A 4 -2.72 -24.02 20.57
N SER A 5 -3.66 -23.72 19.67
CA SER A 5 -3.61 -24.13 18.26
C SER A 5 -2.57 -23.31 17.46
N ILE A 6 -2.39 -22.04 17.82
CA ILE A 6 -1.38 -21.16 17.21
C ILE A 6 0.03 -21.58 17.66
N ILE A 7 0.20 -21.84 18.96
CA ILE A 7 1.47 -22.34 19.53
C ILE A 7 1.83 -23.69 18.92
N HIS A 8 0.87 -24.59 18.78
CA HIS A 8 1.07 -25.90 18.16
C HIS A 8 1.48 -25.76 16.69
N PHE A 9 0.83 -24.88 15.92
CA PHE A 9 1.21 -24.61 14.52
C PHE A 9 2.67 -24.12 14.39
N LEU A 10 3.13 -23.27 15.30
CA LEU A 10 4.50 -22.73 15.28
C LEU A 10 5.54 -23.76 15.74
N THR A 11 5.20 -24.62 16.69
CA THR A 11 6.13 -25.62 17.28
C THR A 11 6.16 -26.96 16.54
N ASP A 12 5.17 -27.25 15.69
CA ASP A 12 5.06 -28.50 14.93
C ASP A 12 6.25 -28.71 13.98
N LYS A 13 7.11 -29.71 14.25
CA LYS A 13 8.31 -30.01 13.46
C LYS A 13 8.02 -30.59 12.08
N THR A 14 6.81 -31.06 11.81
CA THR A 14 6.43 -31.67 10.52
C THR A 14 6.16 -30.62 9.44
N ARG A 15 5.96 -29.35 9.82
CA ARG A 15 5.72 -28.25 8.90
C ARG A 15 7.00 -27.58 8.46
N ASN A 16 7.08 -27.26 7.17
CA ASN A 16 8.22 -26.54 6.60
C ASN A 16 8.38 -25.14 7.23
N LEU A 17 9.64 -24.72 7.40
CA LEU A 17 10.00 -23.44 8.01
C LEU A 17 9.35 -22.25 7.27
N SER A 18 9.24 -22.35 5.94
CA SER A 18 8.63 -21.34 5.10
C SER A 18 7.15 -21.07 5.42
N SER A 19 6.34 -22.09 5.73
CA SER A 19 4.92 -21.87 6.08
C SER A 19 4.78 -21.22 7.45
N LYS A 20 5.67 -21.53 8.39
CA LYS A 20 5.70 -20.89 9.71
C LYS A 20 6.12 -19.42 9.62
N ALA A 21 7.16 -19.14 8.83
CA ALA A 21 7.57 -17.77 8.53
C ALA A 21 6.44 -16.98 7.87
N LEU A 22 5.75 -17.57 6.90
CA LEU A 22 4.64 -16.92 6.21
C LEU A 22 3.46 -16.62 7.14
N PHE A 23 3.15 -17.52 8.08
CA PHE A 23 2.14 -17.27 9.10
C PHE A 23 2.51 -16.11 10.03
N ILE A 24 3.78 -16.03 10.47
CA ILE A 24 4.29 -14.92 11.29
C ILE A 24 4.22 -13.60 10.51
N VAL A 25 4.69 -13.59 9.26
CA VAL A 25 4.62 -12.41 8.39
C VAL A 25 3.16 -11.98 8.17
N PHE A 26 2.26 -12.92 7.96
CA PHE A 26 0.82 -12.63 7.82
C PHE A 26 0.24 -12.04 9.11
N GLY A 27 0.65 -12.54 10.28
CA GLY A 27 0.29 -11.95 11.57
C GLY A 27 0.73 -10.49 11.69
N PHE A 28 1.96 -10.16 11.29
CA PHE A 28 2.44 -8.78 11.26
C PHE A 28 1.66 -7.90 10.26
N ILE A 29 1.40 -8.41 9.05
CA ILE A 29 0.60 -7.69 8.05
C ILE A 29 -0.80 -7.40 8.57
N LEU A 30 -1.43 -8.37 9.24
CA LEU A 30 -2.75 -8.21 9.83
C LEU A 30 -2.75 -7.18 10.96
N LEU A 31 -1.72 -7.17 11.81
CA LEU A 31 -1.56 -6.14 12.85
C LEU A 31 -1.41 -4.74 12.25
N ILE A 32 -0.59 -4.59 11.21
CA ILE A 32 -0.43 -3.32 10.49
C ILE A 32 -1.74 -2.89 9.83
N PHE A 33 -2.47 -3.84 9.23
CA PHE A 33 -3.76 -3.56 8.60
C PHE A 33 -4.81 -3.11 9.62
N LEU A 34 -4.88 -3.77 10.77
CA LEU A 34 -5.78 -3.39 11.86
C LEU A 34 -5.40 -2.01 12.42
N ASP A 35 -4.11 -1.75 12.65
CA ASP A 35 -3.65 -0.42 13.10
C ASP A 35 -3.99 0.66 12.08
N ASN A 36 -3.85 0.40 10.78
CA ASN A 36 -4.20 1.37 9.74
C ASN A 36 -5.71 1.59 9.62
N THR A 37 -6.51 0.55 9.83
CA THR A 37 -7.98 0.63 9.75
C THR A 37 -8.57 1.38 10.94
N PHE A 38 -8.15 1.04 12.14
CA PHE A 38 -8.69 1.61 13.37
C PHE A 38 -7.88 2.81 13.88
N SER A 39 -6.71 3.07 13.30
CA SER A 39 -5.81 4.16 13.68
C SER A 39 -5.42 4.16 15.17
N PHE A 40 -5.33 2.98 15.79
CA PHE A 40 -5.09 2.84 17.23
C PHE A 40 -3.81 3.56 17.68
N SER A 41 -2.69 3.31 17.01
CA SER A 41 -1.41 3.93 17.36
C SER A 41 -1.44 5.46 17.20
N TYR A 42 -2.16 5.96 16.19
CA TYR A 42 -2.31 7.39 15.96
C TYR A 42 -3.09 8.05 17.10
N TYR A 43 -4.24 7.51 17.47
CA TYR A 43 -5.07 8.07 18.54
C TYR A 43 -4.38 8.00 19.90
N TYR A 44 -3.71 6.88 20.19
CA TYR A 44 -2.95 6.73 21.43
C TYR A 44 -1.83 7.78 21.52
N ASN A 45 -0.97 7.89 20.50
CA ASN A 45 0.13 8.86 20.49
C ASN A 45 -0.37 10.31 20.56
N THR A 46 -1.45 10.63 19.85
CA THR A 46 -2.05 11.97 19.87
C THR A 46 -2.59 12.31 21.25
N SER A 47 -3.32 11.38 21.88
CA SER A 47 -3.86 11.57 23.24
C SER A 47 -2.75 11.78 24.27
N GLN A 48 -1.66 11.01 24.19
CA GLN A 48 -0.49 11.17 25.06
C GLN A 48 0.18 12.53 24.87
N LYS A 49 0.38 12.96 23.61
CA LYS A 49 0.93 14.30 23.31
C LYS A 49 0.05 15.42 23.88
N VAL A 50 -1.27 15.33 23.71
CA VAL A 50 -2.23 16.32 24.24
C VAL A 50 -2.14 16.38 25.77
N THR A 51 -2.04 15.22 26.43
CA THR A 51 -1.92 15.12 27.89
C THR A 51 -0.64 15.79 28.38
N GLN A 52 0.51 15.46 27.78
CA GLN A 52 1.80 16.05 28.14
C GLN A 52 1.83 17.57 27.89
N ILE A 53 1.23 18.05 26.79
CA ILE A 53 1.12 19.49 26.52
C ILE A 53 0.26 20.19 27.57
N LYS A 54 -0.82 19.55 28.04
CA LYS A 54 -1.67 20.09 29.10
C LYS A 54 -0.88 20.25 30.41
N GLU A 55 -0.15 19.22 30.82
CA GLU A 55 0.71 19.25 32.02
C GLU A 55 1.79 20.34 31.90
N ILE A 56 2.42 20.48 30.73
CA ILE A 56 3.39 21.56 30.49
C ILE A 56 2.74 22.93 30.64
N ASN A 57 1.53 23.13 30.07
CA ASN A 57 0.82 24.39 30.19
C ASN A 57 0.40 24.71 31.63
N GLU A 58 0.11 23.69 32.43
CA GLU A 58 -0.14 23.85 33.87
C GLU A 58 1.15 24.28 34.60
N GLY A 59 2.28 23.62 34.35
CA GLY A 59 3.58 24.02 34.91
C GLY A 59 4.05 25.42 34.48
N LEU A 60 3.70 25.88 33.28
CA LEU A 60 4.01 27.24 32.83
C LEU A 60 3.24 28.32 33.61
N LYS A 61 2.04 27.99 34.08
CA LYS A 61 1.20 28.88 34.92
C LYS A 61 1.64 28.90 36.37
N ASP A 62 2.43 27.92 36.81
CA ASP A 62 2.95 27.84 38.17
C ASP A 62 3.93 29.00 38.45
N SER A 63 3.71 29.72 39.55
CA SER A 63 4.56 30.84 39.99
C SER A 63 5.82 30.38 40.72
N THR A 64 5.92 29.11 41.11
CA THR A 64 7.07 28.52 41.80
C THR A 64 8.23 28.20 40.86
N PHE A 65 7.96 28.07 39.55
CA PHE A 65 8.99 27.76 38.56
C PHE A 65 9.82 28.99 38.21
N SER A 66 11.14 28.81 38.21
CA SER A 66 12.08 29.81 37.76
C SER A 66 11.93 30.12 36.26
N VAL A 67 12.41 31.28 35.85
CA VAL A 67 12.45 31.68 34.43
C VAL A 67 13.18 30.63 33.57
N SER A 68 14.22 30.00 34.12
CA SER A 68 15.00 28.97 33.43
C SER A 68 14.20 27.68 33.20
N GLU A 69 13.37 27.27 34.17
CA GLU A 69 12.52 26.08 34.08
C GLU A 69 11.37 26.30 33.11
N LYS A 70 10.74 27.49 33.15
CA LYS A 70 9.70 27.86 32.17
C LYS A 70 10.24 27.85 30.74
N LYS A 71 11.48 28.30 30.52
CA LYS A 71 12.13 28.23 29.21
C LYS A 71 12.36 26.78 28.76
N LYS A 72 12.77 25.88 29.65
CA LYS A 72 12.92 24.43 29.35
C LYS A 72 11.58 23.80 28.99
N LEU A 73 10.50 24.15 29.69
CA LEU A 73 9.15 23.67 29.40
C LEU A 73 8.62 24.14 28.04
N LEU A 74 8.86 25.40 27.69
CA LEU A 74 8.52 25.91 26.35
C LEU A 74 9.26 25.16 25.24
N LYS A 75 10.55 24.87 25.46
CA LYS A 75 11.35 24.05 24.53
C LYS A 75 10.77 22.64 24.41
N LEU A 76 10.49 21.97 25.54
CA LEU A 76 9.90 20.63 25.54
C LEU A 76 8.55 20.56 24.84
N ARG A 77 7.69 21.56 25.06
CA ARG A 77 6.39 21.68 24.36
C ARG A 77 6.58 21.75 22.85
N THR A 78 7.54 22.55 22.39
CA THR A 78 7.86 22.71 20.96
C THR A 78 8.35 21.38 20.39
N GLU A 79 9.29 20.73 21.07
CA GLU A 79 9.82 19.42 20.68
C GLU A 79 8.72 18.34 20.57
N LEU A 80 7.76 18.30 21.50
CA LEU A 80 6.65 17.33 21.46
C LEU A 80 5.69 17.55 20.29
N ILE A 81 5.42 18.82 19.96
CA ILE A 81 4.55 19.19 18.83
C ILE A 81 5.23 18.82 17.52
N GLU A 82 6.51 19.15 17.37
CA GLU A 82 7.29 18.92 16.16
C GLU A 82 7.76 17.46 16.01
N HIS A 83 7.68 16.66 17.08
CA HIS A 83 8.15 15.28 17.05
C HIS A 83 7.38 14.44 16.02
N LYS A 84 8.09 14.06 14.96
CA LYS A 84 7.64 13.10 13.94
C LYS A 84 8.15 11.70 14.25
N THR A 85 7.25 10.72 14.25
CA THR A 85 7.63 9.30 14.42
C THR A 85 8.41 8.82 13.20
N LEU A 86 9.07 7.66 13.32
CA LEU A 86 9.74 7.03 12.17
C LEU A 86 8.77 6.78 11.01
N LYS A 87 7.52 6.38 11.32
CA LYS A 87 6.45 6.20 10.33
C LYS A 87 6.19 7.50 9.58
N ASP A 88 6.05 8.61 10.30
CA ASP A 88 5.80 9.93 9.70
C ASP A 88 6.98 10.37 8.83
N LYS A 89 8.22 10.17 9.29
CA LYS A 89 9.43 10.49 8.51
C LYS A 89 9.55 9.66 7.24
N VAL A 90 9.25 8.36 7.32
CA VAL A 90 9.26 7.46 6.15
C VAL A 90 8.14 7.81 5.18
N TYR A 91 6.95 8.13 5.70
CA TYR A 91 5.84 8.59 4.88
C TYR A 91 6.18 9.90 4.17
N ASP A 92 6.62 10.91 4.93
CA ASP A 92 7.06 12.21 4.40
C ASP A 92 8.14 12.03 3.34
N TYR A 93 9.15 11.18 3.60
CA TYR A 93 10.18 10.88 2.62
C TYR A 93 9.55 10.27 1.36
N LEU A 94 8.76 9.21 1.47
CA LEU A 94 8.13 8.54 0.33
C LEU A 94 7.17 9.43 -0.46
N THR A 95 6.47 10.35 0.19
CA THR A 95 5.56 11.30 -0.48
C THR A 95 6.28 12.49 -1.08
N ASN A 96 7.41 12.91 -0.49
CA ASN A 96 8.24 13.99 -0.98
C ASN A 96 9.31 13.52 -1.97
N LEU A 97 9.36 12.22 -2.27
CA LEU A 97 10.01 11.69 -3.47
C LEU A 97 9.19 12.12 -4.71
N ASN A 98 9.16 13.43 -4.97
CA ASN A 98 8.85 13.97 -6.28
C ASN A 98 10.07 13.68 -7.16
N PHE A 99 9.93 12.69 -8.01
CA PHE A 99 10.85 12.43 -9.12
C PHE A 99 10.38 13.16 -10.39
N GLU A 100 9.75 14.31 -10.23
CA GLU A 100 9.62 15.26 -11.32
C GLU A 100 10.99 15.91 -11.51
N THR A 101 11.46 15.92 -12.75
CA THR A 101 12.63 16.68 -13.16
C THR A 101 12.51 18.08 -12.59
N SER A 102 13.59 18.60 -12.01
CA SER A 102 13.64 19.98 -11.54
C SER A 102 13.30 20.92 -12.69
N ASP A 103 12.05 21.36 -12.76
CA ASP A 103 11.74 22.58 -13.49
C ASP A 103 12.24 23.71 -12.59
N GLU A 104 13.22 24.43 -13.13
CA GLU A 104 13.76 25.66 -12.57
C GLU A 104 12.63 26.58 -12.12
N GLU A 105 12.86 27.32 -11.03
CA GLU A 105 11.94 28.29 -10.44
C GLU A 105 11.27 29.17 -11.51
N ALA A 106 10.04 28.81 -11.90
CA ALA A 106 9.25 29.61 -12.82
C ALA A 106 8.77 30.86 -12.08
N THR A 107 9.36 31.99 -12.46
CA THR A 107 8.87 33.32 -12.12
C THR A 107 7.43 33.45 -12.64
N GLU A 108 6.48 33.78 -11.76
CA GLU A 108 5.07 33.95 -12.11
C GLU A 108 4.89 35.07 -13.15
N THR A 109 4.80 34.71 -14.42
CA THR A 109 4.13 35.51 -15.44
C THR A 109 2.79 34.85 -15.76
N VAL A 110 1.73 35.62 -15.51
CA VAL A 110 0.34 35.28 -15.79
C VAL A 110 0.16 35.04 -17.29
N GLU A 111 0.28 33.79 -17.72
CA GLU A 111 -0.22 33.33 -19.01
C GLU A 111 -1.49 32.51 -18.80
N THR A 112 -2.41 32.69 -19.75
CA THR A 112 -3.74 32.07 -19.85
C THR A 112 -3.74 30.63 -19.33
N VAL A 113 -4.60 30.36 -18.34
CA VAL A 113 -4.83 29.02 -17.78
C VAL A 113 -5.33 28.11 -18.91
N GLU A 114 -4.41 27.44 -19.60
CA GLU A 114 -4.73 26.17 -20.25
C GLU A 114 -5.25 25.25 -19.15
N LEU A 115 -6.49 24.80 -19.27
CA LEU A 115 -7.04 23.78 -18.40
C LEU A 115 -6.20 22.52 -18.61
N GLU A 116 -5.15 22.35 -17.80
CA GLU A 116 -4.34 21.13 -17.83
C GLU A 116 -5.26 19.92 -17.68
N ALA A 117 -5.23 19.03 -18.66
CA ALA A 117 -6.17 17.94 -18.72
C ALA A 117 -5.84 16.92 -17.62
N LYS A 118 -6.60 16.95 -16.53
CA LYS A 118 -6.38 16.07 -15.39
C LYS A 118 -6.75 14.62 -15.71
N ARG A 119 -5.79 13.71 -15.56
CA ARG A 119 -6.00 12.26 -15.71
C ARG A 119 -6.96 11.72 -14.65
N ASN A 120 -8.03 11.04 -15.07
CA ASN A 120 -8.89 10.27 -14.18
C ASN A 120 -8.14 9.04 -13.64
N SER A 121 -7.96 8.98 -12.31
CA SER A 121 -7.22 7.92 -11.62
C SER A 121 -7.86 6.53 -11.77
N ARG A 122 -9.19 6.43 -11.88
CA ARG A 122 -9.88 5.13 -12.00
C ARG A 122 -9.69 4.54 -13.39
N ILE A 123 -9.83 5.37 -14.42
CA ILE A 123 -9.62 4.96 -15.82
C ILE A 123 -8.15 4.61 -16.03
N HIS A 124 -7.23 5.38 -15.44
CA HIS A 124 -5.80 5.07 -15.45
C HIS A 124 -5.51 3.68 -14.85
N PHE A 125 -6.07 3.39 -13.68
CA PHE A 125 -5.90 2.08 -13.02
C PHE A 125 -6.45 0.94 -13.89
N ILE A 126 -7.67 1.07 -14.40
CA ILE A 126 -8.32 0.05 -15.22
C ILE A 126 -7.52 -0.20 -16.50
N THR A 127 -7.12 0.86 -17.21
CA THR A 127 -6.36 0.75 -18.47
C THR A 127 -4.97 0.16 -18.26
N SER A 128 -4.34 0.45 -17.11
CA SER A 128 -3.01 -0.05 -16.76
C SER A 128 -2.97 -1.51 -16.37
N ALA A 129 -4.06 -2.05 -15.83
CA ALA A 129 -4.13 -3.41 -15.29
C ALA A 129 -5.33 -4.21 -15.81
N TRP A 130 -5.79 -3.90 -17.03
CA TRP A 130 -7.09 -4.35 -17.55
C TRP A 130 -7.25 -5.87 -17.53
N TRP A 131 -6.19 -6.62 -17.84
CA TRP A 131 -6.23 -8.08 -17.89
C TRP A 131 -6.26 -8.70 -16.48
N LEU A 132 -5.67 -8.07 -15.47
CA LEU A 132 -5.77 -8.51 -14.08
C LEU A 132 -7.18 -8.27 -13.54
N VAL A 133 -7.74 -7.08 -13.81
CA VAL A 133 -9.12 -6.73 -13.44
C VAL A 133 -10.10 -7.68 -14.11
N LEU A 134 -9.93 -7.95 -15.40
CA LEU A 134 -10.78 -8.88 -16.15
C LEU A 134 -10.64 -10.33 -15.63
N SER A 135 -9.43 -10.80 -15.39
CA SER A 135 -9.20 -12.15 -14.85
C SER A 135 -9.83 -12.31 -13.48
N PHE A 136 -9.70 -11.31 -12.61
CA PHE A 136 -10.31 -11.33 -11.28
C PHE A 136 -11.84 -11.30 -11.35
N GLY A 137 -12.41 -10.50 -12.26
CA GLY A 137 -13.85 -10.47 -12.53
C GLY A 137 -14.39 -11.84 -12.97
N ILE A 138 -13.71 -12.52 -13.89
CA ILE A 138 -14.08 -13.88 -14.33
C ILE A 138 -14.04 -14.86 -13.15
N ILE A 139 -12.97 -14.80 -12.35
CA ILE A 139 -12.81 -15.66 -11.18
C ILE A 139 -13.91 -15.43 -10.15
N LEU A 140 -14.27 -14.18 -9.86
CA LEU A 140 -15.35 -13.85 -8.93
C LEU A 140 -16.70 -14.41 -9.37
N ILE A 141 -16.99 -14.37 -10.67
CA ILE A 141 -18.22 -14.96 -11.24
C ILE A 141 -18.18 -16.48 -11.16
N ALA A 142 -17.02 -17.10 -11.41
CA ALA A 142 -16.86 -18.56 -11.38
C ALA A 142 -16.83 -19.13 -9.95
N LEU A 143 -16.43 -18.34 -8.95
CA LEU A 143 -16.27 -18.73 -7.56
C LEU A 143 -17.49 -19.46 -6.96
N PRO A 144 -18.73 -18.95 -7.02
CA PRO A 144 -19.89 -19.64 -6.48
C PRO A 144 -20.11 -21.02 -7.13
N PHE A 145 -19.85 -21.16 -8.43
CA PHE A 145 -19.99 -22.45 -9.13
C PHE A 145 -18.94 -23.46 -8.68
N VAL A 146 -17.69 -23.02 -8.49
CA VAL A 146 -16.61 -23.87 -7.97
C VAL A 146 -16.93 -24.33 -6.54
N LEU A 147 -17.39 -23.42 -5.69
CA LEU A 147 -17.74 -23.73 -4.30
C LEU A 147 -18.94 -24.68 -4.18
N LEU A 148 -19.89 -24.64 -5.12
CA LEU A 148 -21.05 -25.53 -5.14
C LEU A 148 -20.75 -26.91 -5.75
N THR A 149 -19.80 -26.99 -6.68
CA THR A 149 -19.52 -28.22 -7.44
C THR A 149 -18.41 -29.06 -6.80
N GLU A 150 -17.40 -28.41 -6.21
CA GLU A 150 -16.26 -29.11 -5.63
C GLU A 150 -16.48 -29.39 -4.13
N ARG A 151 -16.31 -30.65 -3.71
CA ARG A 151 -16.27 -31.04 -2.28
C ARG A 151 -14.94 -30.68 -1.61
N LYS A 152 -14.40 -29.50 -1.89
CA LYS A 152 -13.19 -28.99 -1.23
C LYS A 152 -13.57 -28.21 0.02
N ASP A 153 -12.59 -28.03 0.89
CA ASP A 153 -12.74 -27.14 2.03
C ASP A 153 -13.01 -25.70 1.53
N ILE A 154 -14.23 -25.24 1.78
CA ILE A 154 -14.74 -23.92 1.38
C ILE A 154 -13.87 -22.82 1.98
N PHE A 155 -13.44 -22.97 3.23
CA PHE A 155 -12.64 -21.95 3.93
C PHE A 155 -11.25 -21.82 3.32
N ALA A 156 -10.56 -22.94 3.08
CA ALA A 156 -9.25 -22.94 2.45
C ALA A 156 -9.31 -22.35 1.03
N THR A 157 -10.38 -22.68 0.30
CA THR A 157 -10.61 -22.16 -1.07
C THR A 157 -10.82 -20.65 -1.06
N LEU A 158 -11.71 -20.14 -0.20
CA LEU A 158 -11.96 -18.70 -0.05
C LEU A 158 -10.70 -17.94 0.41
N LEU A 159 -9.96 -18.49 1.37
CA LEU A 159 -8.73 -17.87 1.85
C LEU A 159 -7.67 -17.79 0.74
N GLY A 160 -7.54 -18.86 -0.07
CA GLY A 160 -6.68 -18.87 -1.25
C GLY A 160 -7.07 -17.80 -2.28
N PHE A 161 -8.37 -17.62 -2.53
CA PHE A 161 -8.86 -16.57 -3.43
C PHE A 161 -8.61 -15.16 -2.90
N ILE A 162 -8.80 -14.92 -1.60
CA ILE A 162 -8.49 -13.63 -0.97
C ILE A 162 -6.99 -13.33 -1.11
N PHE A 163 -6.13 -14.32 -0.86
CA PHE A 163 -4.68 -14.15 -0.97
C PHE A 163 -4.23 -13.88 -2.42
N LEU A 164 -4.73 -14.68 -3.37
CA LEU A 164 -4.44 -14.51 -4.80
C LEU A 164 -4.97 -13.16 -5.32
N GLY A 165 -6.18 -12.78 -4.92
CA GLY A 165 -6.80 -11.50 -5.27
C GLY A 165 -6.04 -10.31 -4.71
N GLY A 166 -5.66 -10.36 -3.43
CA GLY A 166 -4.83 -9.33 -2.80
C GLY A 166 -3.49 -9.18 -3.48
N PHE A 167 -2.82 -10.29 -3.81
CA PHE A 167 -1.55 -10.25 -4.54
C PHE A 167 -1.71 -9.70 -5.97
N ALA A 168 -2.74 -10.11 -6.70
CA ALA A 168 -3.06 -9.58 -8.02
C ALA A 168 -3.37 -8.07 -7.98
N TYR A 169 -4.06 -7.60 -6.93
CA TYR A 169 -4.33 -6.19 -6.71
C TYR A 169 -3.05 -5.38 -6.44
N LEU A 170 -2.10 -5.92 -5.67
CA LEU A 170 -0.79 -5.29 -5.47
C LEU A 170 -0.02 -5.14 -6.79
N ILE A 171 -0.04 -6.17 -7.64
CA ILE A 171 0.56 -6.10 -8.98
C ILE A 171 -0.16 -5.05 -9.84
N ALA A 172 -1.49 -4.98 -9.80
CA ALA A 172 -2.26 -3.98 -10.53
C ALA A 172 -1.93 -2.55 -10.08
N LEU A 173 -1.75 -2.31 -8.78
CA LEU A 173 -1.29 -1.04 -8.24
C LEU A 173 0.13 -0.69 -8.73
N LEU A 174 1.03 -1.67 -8.74
CA LEU A 174 2.39 -1.49 -9.26
C LEU A 174 2.38 -1.09 -10.75
N LEU A 175 1.62 -1.80 -11.59
CA LEU A 175 1.49 -1.47 -13.01
C LEU A 175 0.89 -0.07 -13.22
N SER A 176 -0.18 0.25 -12.49
CA SER A 176 -0.79 1.59 -12.51
C SER A 176 0.21 2.68 -12.14
N LYS A 177 1.06 2.43 -11.12
CA LYS A 177 2.11 3.36 -10.72
C LYS A 177 3.20 3.49 -11.79
N VAL A 178 3.65 2.38 -12.38
CA VAL A 178 4.66 2.41 -13.45
C VAL A 178 4.17 3.23 -14.65
N PHE A 179 2.92 3.05 -15.08
CA PHE A 179 2.38 3.83 -16.19
C PHE A 179 2.01 5.26 -15.81
N SER A 180 1.92 5.58 -14.52
CA SER A 180 1.72 6.96 -14.09
C SER A 180 2.91 7.87 -14.41
N PHE A 181 4.11 7.28 -14.59
CA PHE A 181 5.34 7.97 -15.01
C PHE A 181 5.34 8.37 -16.49
N ILE A 182 4.39 7.88 -17.29
CA ILE A 182 4.26 8.35 -18.67
C ILE A 182 3.64 9.75 -18.62
N PRO A 183 4.36 10.80 -19.06
CA PRO A 183 3.83 12.15 -19.09
C PRO A 183 2.62 12.24 -20.01
N LEU A 184 1.75 13.23 -19.79
CA LEU A 184 0.59 13.43 -20.66
C LEU A 184 1.06 13.72 -22.08
N ILE A 185 0.61 12.90 -23.02
CA ILE A 185 0.92 13.08 -24.43
C ILE A 185 -0.10 14.08 -24.97
N ASP A 186 0.38 15.19 -25.53
CA ASP A 186 -0.46 16.20 -26.21
C ASP A 186 -1.59 16.76 -25.32
N ASN A 187 -1.32 16.89 -24.01
CA ASN A 187 -2.29 17.34 -23.00
C ASN A 187 -3.64 16.59 -23.06
N ASN A 188 -3.66 15.34 -23.54
CA ASN A 188 -4.88 14.54 -23.68
C ASN A 188 -4.72 13.17 -22.98
N PRO A 189 -5.40 12.96 -21.83
CA PRO A 189 -5.32 11.70 -21.07
C PRO A 189 -5.74 10.45 -21.86
N MET A 190 -6.52 10.62 -22.94
CA MET A 190 -7.00 9.50 -23.76
C MET A 190 -5.84 8.77 -24.46
N TYR A 191 -4.82 9.49 -24.93
CA TYR A 191 -3.64 8.87 -25.55
C TYR A 191 -2.87 8.03 -24.54
N ASN A 192 -2.72 8.53 -23.31
CA ASN A 192 -2.11 7.76 -22.23
C ASN A 192 -2.92 6.49 -21.90
N TYR A 193 -4.25 6.56 -21.90
CA TYR A 193 -5.08 5.37 -21.66
C TYR A 193 -4.94 4.31 -22.74
N ILE A 194 -4.93 4.72 -24.01
CA ILE A 194 -4.70 3.82 -25.14
C ILE A 194 -3.30 3.18 -25.01
N LEU A 195 -2.29 3.99 -24.71
CA LEU A 195 -0.92 3.53 -24.52
C LEU A 195 -0.80 2.55 -23.35
N ASN A 196 -1.45 2.81 -22.22
CA ASN A 196 -1.50 1.91 -21.07
C ASN A 196 -2.07 0.54 -21.45
N VAL A 197 -3.16 0.50 -22.21
CA VAL A 197 -3.78 -0.75 -22.67
C VAL A 197 -2.82 -1.54 -23.55
N ILE A 198 -2.14 -0.88 -24.50
CA ILE A 198 -1.18 -1.49 -25.41
C ILE A 198 0.02 -2.05 -24.64
N LEU A 199 0.66 -1.23 -23.80
CA LEU A 199 1.83 -1.63 -23.01
C LEU A 199 1.49 -2.75 -22.03
N SER A 200 0.36 -2.64 -21.33
CA SER A 200 -0.13 -3.71 -20.46
C SER A 200 -0.40 -5.00 -21.24
N GLY A 201 -0.92 -4.89 -22.47
CA GLY A 201 -1.16 -6.03 -23.36
C GLY A 201 0.13 -6.71 -23.82
N ILE A 202 1.19 -5.94 -24.10
CA ILE A 202 2.51 -6.47 -24.43
C ILE A 202 3.09 -7.25 -23.25
N ILE A 203 2.99 -6.72 -22.03
CA ILE A 203 3.43 -7.42 -20.81
C ILE A 203 2.71 -8.78 -20.69
N LEU A 204 1.39 -8.80 -20.86
CA LEU A 204 0.61 -10.03 -20.85
C LEU A 204 1.09 -11.01 -21.94
N LEU A 205 1.30 -10.54 -23.16
CA LEU A 205 1.77 -11.37 -24.27
C LEU A 205 3.13 -12.01 -23.96
N LEU A 206 4.07 -11.23 -23.40
CA LEU A 206 5.38 -11.73 -22.99
C LEU A 206 5.28 -12.80 -21.91
N MET A 207 4.40 -12.61 -20.91
CA MET A 207 4.15 -13.61 -19.87
C MET A 207 3.60 -14.91 -20.46
N LEU A 208 2.64 -14.82 -21.39
CA LEU A 208 2.06 -15.99 -22.06
C LEU A 208 3.09 -16.73 -22.92
N LEU A 209 3.97 -16.01 -23.63
CA LEU A 209 5.04 -16.60 -24.44
C LEU A 209 6.11 -17.27 -23.56
N ALA A 210 6.50 -16.64 -22.45
CA ALA A 210 7.45 -17.22 -21.49
C ALA A 210 6.94 -18.53 -20.87
N GLY A 211 5.63 -18.60 -20.57
CA GLY A 211 5.00 -19.81 -20.02
C GLY A 211 4.99 -21.01 -20.98
N LYS A 212 5.01 -20.78 -22.31
CA LYS A 212 4.96 -21.85 -23.31
C LYS A 212 6.29 -22.60 -23.47
N LYS A 213 7.45 -21.96 -23.25
CA LYS A 213 8.77 -22.57 -23.47
C LYS A 213 9.14 -23.68 -22.47
N LYS A 214 8.43 -23.81 -21.35
CA LYS A 214 8.78 -24.76 -20.28
C LYS A 214 8.21 -26.17 -20.47
N LYS A 215 7.38 -26.42 -21.49
CA LYS A 215 6.71 -27.72 -21.72
C LYS A 215 7.43 -28.69 -22.66
N THR A 216 8.57 -28.33 -23.26
CA THR A 216 9.16 -29.12 -24.38
C THR A 216 10.44 -29.89 -24.02
N THR A 217 10.95 -29.83 -22.80
CA THR A 217 12.24 -30.49 -22.43
C THR A 217 12.14 -31.55 -21.32
N ALA A 218 10.95 -32.10 -21.05
CA ALA A 218 10.79 -33.15 -20.03
C ALA A 218 10.59 -34.57 -20.58
N ASN A 219 10.60 -34.76 -21.91
CA ASN A 219 10.49 -36.10 -22.53
C ASN A 219 11.56 -36.25 -23.61
N THR A 220 12.80 -36.51 -23.20
CA THR A 220 13.83 -37.22 -23.98
C THR A 220 15.10 -37.29 -23.11
N VAL A 221 15.25 -38.39 -22.37
CA VAL A 221 16.38 -39.33 -22.29
C VAL A 221 16.08 -40.29 -21.15
#